data_AF-A0A2G9TE66-F1
#
_entry.id   AF-A0A2G9TE66-F1
#
_cell.length_a   1.000
_cell.length_b   1.000
_cell.length_c   1.000
_cell.angle_alpha   90.00
_cell.angle_beta   90.00
_cell.angle_gamma   90.00
#
_symmetry.space_group_name_H-M   'P 1'
#
loop_
_entity.id
_entity.type
_entity.pdbx_description
1 polymer ?
#
loop_
_entity_poly.entity_id
_entity_poly.type
_entity_poly.pdbx_seq_one_letter_code
_entity_poly.pdbx_strand_id
1 'polypeptide(L)' 'IEYSGPIDWDDEETIRSGMTMIGIMGIQDPVRPEVPAAIDKCQKAGITVRMVTGDNINTARSIATA' A
#
# COMPACT_ATOMS: atom_id res chain seq x y z
N ILE A 1 25.62 20.30 -3.11
CA ILE A 1 25.78 19.56 -1.83
C ILE A 1 27.05 18.75 -2.01
N GLU A 2 28.17 19.26 -1.51
CA GLU A 2 29.45 18.57 -1.60
C GLU A 2 29.44 17.40 -0.61
N TYR A 3 29.70 16.20 -1.11
CA TYR A 3 29.80 14.99 -0.29
C TYR A 3 31.12 15.05 0.50
N SER A 4 31.06 15.32 1.80
CA SER A 4 32.25 15.34 2.66
C SER A 4 32.40 14.00 3.40
N GLY A 5 32.98 13.00 2.72
CA GLY A 5 33.38 11.75 3.37
C GLY A 5 32.29 10.68 3.49
N PRO A 6 32.56 9.59 4.22
CA PRO A 6 31.64 8.48 4.40
C PRO A 6 30.40 8.94 5.18
N ILE A 7 29.23 8.49 4.74
CA ILE A 7 27.95 8.74 5.42
C ILE A 7 27.96 7.96 6.72
N ASP A 8 27.73 8.66 7.83
CA ASP A 8 27.35 8.03 9.07
C ASP A 8 25.87 7.64 8.99
N TRP A 9 25.59 6.34 8.86
CA TRP A 9 24.23 5.83 8.72
C TRP A 9 23.46 5.78 10.05
N ASP A 10 24.16 5.94 11.18
CA ASP A 10 23.57 5.89 12.52
C ASP A 10 23.11 7.29 12.99
N ASP A 11 23.52 8.37 12.31
CA ASP A 11 23.07 9.75 12.56
C ASP A 11 21.84 10.11 11.70
N GLU A 12 20.66 9.76 12.22
CA GLU A 12 19.37 10.00 11.54
C GLU A 12 19.06 11.49 11.31
N GLU A 13 19.51 12.38 12.20
CA GLU A 13 19.19 13.80 12.14
C GLU A 13 19.90 14.47 10.95
N THR A 14 21.19 14.18 10.77
CA THR A 14 21.98 14.67 9.64
C THR A 14 21.42 14.17 8.32
N ILE A 15 21.07 12.89 8.22
CA ILE A 15 20.51 12.28 7.00
C ILE A 15 19.18 12.95 6.60
N ARG A 16 18.32 13.27 7.57
CA ARG A 16 16.98 13.82 7.32
C ARG A 16 16.99 15.32 7.01
N SER A 17 18.05 16.04 7.37
CA SER A 17 18.18 17.49 7.17
C SER A 17 18.47 17.87 5.71
N GLY A 18 18.04 19.06 5.27
CA GLY A 18 18.44 19.63 3.96
C GLY A 18 17.89 18.95 2.70
N MET A 19 16.91 18.03 2.83
CA MET A 19 16.29 17.37 1.68
C MET A 19 15.43 18.32 0.83
N THR A 20 15.40 18.10 -0.49
CA THR A 20 14.48 18.79 -1.43
C THR A 20 13.47 17.79 -1.98
N MET A 21 12.18 18.10 -1.90
CA MET A 21 11.12 17.23 -2.44
C MET A 21 11.15 17.24 -3.97
N ILE A 22 11.37 16.08 -4.59
CA ILE A 22 11.44 15.92 -6.05
C ILE A 22 10.09 15.46 -6.64
N GLY A 23 9.33 14.64 -5.90
CA GLY A 23 8.03 14.14 -6.33
C GLY A 23 7.44 13.13 -5.36
N ILE A 24 6.19 12.72 -5.63
CA ILE A 24 5.47 11.70 -4.87
C ILE A 24 5.15 10.55 -5.83
N MET A 25 5.32 9.31 -5.36
CA MET A 25 4.93 8.10 -6.07
C MET A 25 3.95 7.30 -5.22
N GLY A 26 2.90 6.78 -5.86
CA GLY A 26 1.96 5.85 -5.26
C GLY A 26 2.23 4.43 -5.73
N ILE A 27 2.11 3.47 -4.81
CA ILE A 27 2.11 2.04 -5.12
C ILE A 27 0.71 1.52 -4.83
N GLN A 28 0.17 0.74 -5.77
CA GLN A 28 -1.14 0.12 -5.64
C GLN A 28 -0.99 -1.39 -5.66
N ASP A 29 -1.72 -2.07 -4.78
CA ASP A 29 -1.97 -3.51 -4.85
C ASP A 29 -3.35 -3.73 -5.50
N PRO A 30 -3.41 -4.11 -6.79
CA PRO A 30 -4.68 -4.25 -7.49
C PRO A 30 -5.38 -5.56 -7.12
N VAL A 31 -6.71 -5.52 -7.05
CA VAL A 31 -7.53 -6.72 -6.92
C VAL A 31 -7.31 -7.63 -8.13
N ARG A 32 -7.26 -8.95 -7.91
CA ARG A 32 -7.14 -9.92 -9.00
C ARG A 32 -8.34 -9.80 -9.96
N PRO A 33 -8.14 -9.77 -11.29
CA PRO A 33 -9.20 -9.48 -12.26
C PRO A 33 -10.43 -10.40 -12.18
N GLU A 34 -10.25 -11.64 -11.75
CA GLU A 34 -11.29 -12.66 -11.65
C GLU A 34 -12.18 -12.51 -10.41
N VAL A 35 -11.73 -11.81 -9.37
CA VAL A 35 -12.40 -11.76 -8.06
C VAL A 35 -13.78 -11.09 -8.13
N PRO A 36 -13.97 -9.94 -8.79
CA PRO A 36 -15.29 -9.30 -8.84
C PRO A 36 -16.36 -10.22 -9.45
N ALA A 37 -16.03 -10.91 -10.54
CA ALA A 37 -16.93 -11.84 -11.20
C ALA A 37 -17.24 -13.07 -10.33
N ALA A 38 -16.28 -13.55 -9.53
CA ALA A 38 -16.50 -14.65 -8.60
C ALA A 38 -17.43 -14.25 -7.45
N ILE A 39 -17.22 -13.06 -6.86
CA ILE A 39 -18.06 -12.53 -5.78
C ILE A 39 -19.51 -12.36 -6.25
N ASP A 40 -19.72 -11.76 -7.43
CA ASP A 40 -21.06 -11.55 -8.01
C ASP A 40 -21.80 -12.89 -8.22
N LYS A 41 -21.11 -13.92 -8.73
CA LYS A 41 -21.69 -15.26 -8.87
C LYS A 41 -22.14 -15.85 -7.54
N CYS A 42 -21.30 -15.73 -6.49
CA CYS A 42 -21.65 -16.20 -5.16
C CYS A 42 -22.87 -15.45 -4.60
N GLN A 43 -22.91 -14.13 -4.73
CA GLN A 43 -24.02 -13.30 -4.27
C GLN A 43 -25.33 -13.66 -4.99
N LYS A 44 -25.30 -13.86 -6.31
CA LYS A 44 -26.47 -14.32 -7.10
C LYS A 44 -26.97 -15.70 -6.70
N ALA A 45 -26.09 -16.55 -6.17
CA ALA A 45 -26.44 -17.86 -5.61
C ALA A 45 -26.97 -17.77 -4.16
N GLY A 46 -27.12 -16.57 -3.58
CA GLY A 46 -27.55 -16.37 -2.20
C GLY A 46 -26.45 -16.63 -1.15
N ILE A 47 -25.18 -16.69 -1.57
CA ILE A 47 -24.05 -16.92 -0.68
C ILE A 47 -23.50 -15.58 -0.18
N THR A 48 -23.33 -15.47 1.14
CA THR A 48 -22.69 -14.30 1.76
C THR A 48 -21.16 -14.45 1.72
N VAL A 49 -20.49 -13.55 1.00
CA VAL A 49 -19.02 -13.48 0.95
C VAL A 49 -18.50 -12.57 2.06
N ARG A 50 -17.42 -12.99 2.76
CA ARG A 50 -16.74 -12.18 3.79
C ARG A 50 -15.24 -12.18 3.54
N MET A 51 -14.62 -11.01 3.67
CA MET A 51 -13.17 -10.86 3.70
C MET A 51 -12.66 -11.09 5.12
N VAL A 52 -11.65 -11.94 5.28
CA VAL A 52 -10.89 -12.12 6.51
C VAL A 52 -9.44 -11.80 6.18
N THR A 53 -8.88 -10.77 6.81
CA THR A 53 -7.50 -10.33 6.59
C THR A 53 -6.86 -9.89 7.90
N GLY A 54 -5.55 -10.06 8.00
CA GLY A 54 -4.73 -9.52 9.09
C GLY A 54 -4.09 -8.17 8.76
N ASP A 55 -4.41 -7.61 7.59
CA ASP A 55 -3.87 -6.33 7.14
C ASP A 55 -4.51 -5.15 7.87
N ASN A 56 -3.88 -3.97 7.75
CA ASN A 56 -4.39 -2.72 8.29
C ASN A 56 -5.82 -2.43 7.77
N ILE A 57 -6.66 -1.88 8.64
CA ILE A 57 -8.07 -1.58 8.33
C ILE A 57 -8.25 -0.68 7.09
N ASN A 58 -7.33 0.25 6.85
CA ASN A 58 -7.41 1.16 5.70
C ASN A 58 -7.12 0.43 4.39
N THR A 59 -6.14 -0.47 4.40
CA THR A 59 -5.84 -1.34 3.25
C THR A 59 -6.99 -2.30 3.00
N ALA A 60 -7.48 -2.96 4.06
CA ALA A 60 -8.60 -3.88 3.97
C ALA A 60 -9.86 -3.24 3.37
N ARG A 61 -10.20 -2.01 3.79
CA ARG A 61 -11.33 -1.27 3.22
C ARG A 61 -11.11 -0.94 1.75
N SER A 62 -9.93 -0.47 1.40
CA SER A 62 -9.60 -0.13 0.00
C SER A 62 -9.75 -1.33 -0.93
N ILE A 63 -9.36 -2.53 -0.48
CA ILE A 63 -9.52 -3.77 -1.26
C ILE A 63 -10.97 -4.28 -1.22
N ALA A 64 -11.67 -4.19 -0.07
CA ALA A 64 -13.01 -4.73 0.09
C ALA A 64 -14.09 -3.96 -0.70
N THR A 65 -13.85 -2.68 -0.99
CA THR A 65 -14.77 -1.83 -1.78
C THR A 65 -14.36 -1.66 -3.24
N ALA A 66 -13.24 -2.27 -3.65
CA ALA A 66 -12.74 -2.24 -5.03
C ALA A 66 -13.40 -3.35 -5.89
#